data_AF-A0A9C7PTF2-F1
#
_entry.id   AF-A0A9C7PTF2-F1
#
_cell.length_a   1.000
_cell.length_b   1.000
_cell.length_c   1.000
_cell.angle_alpha   90.00
_cell.angle_beta   90.00
_cell.angle_gamma   90.00
#
_symmetry.space_group_name_H-M   'P 1'
#
loop_
_entity.id
_entity.type
_entity.pdbx_description
1 polymer ?
#
loop_
_entity_poly.entity_id
_entity_poly.type
_entity_poly.pdbx_seq_one_letter_code
_entity_poly.pdbx_strand_id
1 'polypeptide(L)'
;MGMKTCFVYCLYKLGNYATHTLHTSQYQLGMDTQRKLLGKTAKHHYPRSTIQVLRAVASKESSTHVRKQLADSLNEEALKLVGYLYGHRSLFVAGEGFDTVAATLFRKLDTASAYPTLQELNVSRSSLPGIEAVIPIVTNKQHILDVLSRNMRIENGQLPREEEEEEEQDTVIETVLLSLFQKFFRLLVYAIATYSTDYMDENSFMLLEHLFREMKVEKSVVMRRFDLLKGEIQQVVPQHLWKECLAVIHVLETRLQRMNIS
;
A
#
# COMPACT_ATOMS: atom_id res chain seq x y z
N MET A 1 -6.34 31.84 49.80
CA MET A 1 -5.11 32.66 49.84
C MET A 1 -3.94 31.75 50.19
N GLY A 2 -2.86 31.75 49.40
CA GLY A 2 -1.57 31.19 49.77
C GLY A 2 -0.97 30.14 48.81
N MET A 3 -0.39 30.58 47.69
CA MET A 3 0.65 29.85 46.96
C MET A 3 1.99 29.94 47.70
N LYS A 4 2.87 28.94 47.53
CA LYS A 4 4.36 29.00 47.45
C LYS A 4 4.89 27.56 47.20
N THR A 5 5.43 27.18 46.03
CA THR A 5 6.85 27.28 45.56
C THR A 5 7.88 26.88 46.63
N CYS A 6 8.98 26.14 46.43
CA CYS A 6 9.69 25.48 45.33
C CYS A 6 10.94 24.77 45.94
N PHE A 7 11.69 24.04 45.11
CA PHE A 7 13.15 23.76 45.18
C PHE A 7 13.72 22.53 45.94
N VAL A 8 14.02 21.49 45.15
CA VAL A 8 15.34 20.83 44.90
C VAL A 8 16.35 20.75 46.07
N TYR A 9 16.85 19.54 46.37
CA TYR A 9 18.30 19.26 46.49
C TYR A 9 18.61 17.75 46.40
N CYS A 10 19.49 17.39 45.46
CA CYS A 10 20.21 16.11 45.37
C CYS A 10 21.29 16.01 46.46
N LEU A 11 21.69 14.78 46.84
CA LEU A 11 23.06 14.24 46.67
C LEU A 11 23.32 12.99 47.55
N TYR A 12 23.68 11.89 46.87
CA TYR A 12 24.74 10.90 47.16
C TYR A 12 24.80 10.10 48.49
N LYS A 13 24.83 8.76 48.35
CA LYS A 13 26.03 7.88 48.47
C LYS A 13 25.61 6.40 48.46
N LEU A 14 25.98 5.63 47.42
CA LEU A 14 27.11 4.68 47.36
C LEU A 14 26.91 3.39 48.17
N GLY A 15 26.93 2.22 47.49
CA GLY A 15 27.41 0.97 48.10
C GLY A 15 26.77 -0.34 47.59
N ASN A 16 27.40 -0.93 46.57
CA ASN A 16 27.29 -2.31 46.05
C ASN A 16 26.97 -3.44 47.07
N TYR A 17 26.09 -4.39 46.69
CA TYR A 17 26.41 -5.77 46.22
C TYR A 17 25.20 -6.72 46.37
N ALA A 18 24.85 -7.40 45.25
CA ALA A 18 24.29 -8.76 45.11
C ALA A 18 23.00 -9.15 45.87
N THR A 19 21.97 -9.84 45.34
CA THR A 19 21.66 -10.51 44.07
C THR A 19 20.20 -11.02 44.17
N HIS A 20 19.54 -11.25 43.02
CA HIS A 20 18.21 -11.87 42.80
C HIS A 20 17.01 -11.05 43.30
N THR A 21 16.07 -10.56 42.47
CA THR A 21 15.36 -11.22 41.37
C THR A 21 14.75 -10.11 40.52
N LEU A 22 15.07 -10.03 39.22
CA LEU A 22 14.56 -8.98 38.33
C LEU A 22 13.64 -9.58 37.27
N HIS A 23 12.44 -8.99 37.23
CA HIS A 23 11.36 -9.19 36.27
C HIS A 23 11.87 -9.29 34.82
N THR A 24 11.50 -10.38 34.16
CA THR A 24 11.65 -10.59 32.72
C THR A 24 10.64 -9.75 31.95
N SER A 25 11.08 -8.59 31.44
CA SER A 25 10.43 -7.94 30.29
C SER A 25 10.90 -8.62 29.01
N GLN A 26 10.01 -9.36 28.34
CA GLN A 26 10.26 -9.93 27.02
C GLN A 26 10.21 -8.84 25.94
N TYR A 27 11.28 -8.06 25.84
CA TYR A 27 11.69 -7.34 24.63
C TYR A 27 13.05 -7.89 24.22
N GLN A 28 13.04 -9.05 23.54
CA GLN A 28 14.25 -9.62 22.95
C GLN A 28 13.85 -10.50 21.77
N LEU A 29 13.96 -9.92 20.57
CA LEU A 29 14.18 -10.65 19.34
C LEU A 29 14.90 -9.71 18.38
N GLY A 30 16.21 -9.96 18.22
CA GLY A 30 16.87 -9.75 16.93
C GLY A 30 17.90 -8.63 16.79
N MET A 31 18.71 -8.32 17.80
CA MET A 31 19.97 -7.57 17.63
C MET A 31 21.19 -8.52 17.54
N ASP A 32 21.05 -9.60 16.76
CA ASP A 32 22.16 -10.51 16.44
C ASP A 32 22.05 -10.94 14.98
N THR A 33 22.53 -10.09 14.06
CA THR A 33 23.00 -10.52 12.72
C THR A 33 23.92 -9.48 12.06
N GLN A 34 24.50 -8.57 12.83
CA GLN A 34 25.58 -7.69 12.36
C GLN A 34 26.87 -7.94 13.15
N ARG A 35 27.60 -8.99 12.75
CA ARG A 35 29.04 -8.96 12.45
C ARG A 35 29.61 -10.38 12.43
N LYS A 36 30.36 -10.65 11.36
CA LYS A 36 31.24 -11.80 11.13
C LYS A 36 30.57 -13.13 10.78
N LEU A 37 30.24 -13.26 9.49
CA LEU A 37 30.54 -14.46 8.71
C LEU A 37 30.85 -14.00 7.27
N LEU A 38 32.13 -13.68 7.05
CA LEU A 38 32.75 -13.63 5.72
C LEU A 38 32.83 -15.08 5.20
N GLY A 39 31.71 -15.57 4.69
CA GLY A 39 31.66 -16.73 3.81
C GLY A 39 31.27 -16.24 2.43
N LYS A 40 32.15 -16.45 1.44
CA LYS A 40 31.82 -16.26 0.01
C LYS A 40 30.56 -17.07 -0.29
N THR A 41 29.42 -16.40 -0.30
CA THR A 41 28.15 -16.96 -0.77
C THR A 41 27.92 -16.40 -2.16
N ALA A 42 27.50 -17.28 -3.05
CA ALA A 42 27.34 -17.03 -4.47
C ALA A 42 26.57 -15.73 -4.72
N LYS A 43 26.96 -14.98 -5.75
CA LYS A 43 26.22 -13.83 -6.26
C LYS A 43 24.84 -14.32 -6.75
N HIS A 44 23.87 -14.41 -5.85
CA HIS A 44 22.48 -14.49 -6.22
C HIS A 44 22.05 -13.09 -6.66
N HIS A 45 21.91 -12.90 -7.97
CA HIS A 45 21.20 -11.76 -8.55
C HIS A 45 19.73 -11.90 -8.17
N TYR A 46 19.34 -11.29 -7.05
CA TYR A 46 17.93 -11.01 -6.80
C TYR A 46 17.57 -9.74 -7.57
N PRO A 47 16.55 -9.77 -8.46
CA PRO A 47 16.04 -8.57 -9.11
C PRO A 47 15.59 -7.55 -8.06
N ARG A 48 15.81 -6.26 -8.33
CA ARG A 48 15.42 -5.17 -7.43
C ARG A 48 13.93 -5.24 -7.14
N SER A 49 13.53 -5.22 -5.87
CA SER A 49 12.12 -5.32 -5.49
C SER A 49 11.30 -4.18 -6.14
N THR A 50 10.05 -4.44 -6.52
CA THR A 50 9.06 -3.47 -7.02
C THR A 50 9.13 -2.11 -6.30
N ILE A 51 9.35 -2.14 -4.99
CA ILE A 51 9.50 -0.96 -4.13
C ILE A 51 10.75 -0.13 -4.46
N GLN A 52 11.88 -0.76 -4.82
CA GLN A 52 13.11 -0.08 -5.23
C GLN A 52 12.99 0.58 -6.60
N VAL A 53 12.31 -0.05 -7.57
CA VAL A 53 12.02 0.55 -8.88
C VAL A 53 11.12 1.77 -8.70
N LEU A 54 10.04 1.64 -7.93
CA LEU A 54 9.09 2.74 -7.70
C LEU A 54 9.67 3.87 -6.82
N ARG A 55 10.51 3.56 -5.81
CA ARG A 55 11.27 4.58 -5.08
C ARG A 55 12.29 5.29 -5.96
N ALA A 56 12.88 4.59 -6.92
CA ALA A 56 13.77 5.19 -7.89
C ALA A 56 13.01 6.11 -8.87
N VAL A 57 11.77 5.77 -9.26
CA VAL A 57 10.88 6.67 -10.01
C VAL A 57 10.58 7.95 -9.22
N ALA A 58 10.31 7.82 -7.91
CA ALA A 58 9.94 8.95 -7.05
C ALA A 58 11.14 9.80 -6.57
N SER A 59 12.37 9.28 -6.61
CA SER A 59 13.55 9.98 -6.09
C SER A 59 14.40 10.63 -7.18
N LYS A 60 14.79 11.88 -6.94
CA LYS A 60 15.85 12.58 -7.69
C LYS A 60 17.25 11.93 -7.52
N GLU A 61 17.35 10.79 -6.83
CA GLU A 61 18.60 10.06 -6.54
C GLU A 61 18.72 8.69 -7.21
N SER A 62 17.74 8.26 -8.01
CA SER A 62 17.82 7.01 -8.77
C SER A 62 19.08 6.93 -9.65
N SER A 63 19.79 5.79 -9.60
CA SER A 63 20.89 5.49 -10.52
C SER A 63 20.46 5.73 -11.98
N THR A 64 21.36 6.31 -12.78
CA THR A 64 21.13 6.66 -14.20
C THR A 64 20.53 5.52 -15.03
N HIS A 65 20.88 4.27 -14.71
CA HIS A 65 20.36 3.07 -15.37
C HIS A 65 18.85 2.84 -15.17
N VAL A 66 18.32 3.07 -13.96
CA VAL A 66 16.89 2.86 -13.67
C VAL A 66 16.05 3.94 -14.33
N ARG A 67 16.53 5.19 -14.32
CA ARG A 67 15.88 6.27 -15.07
C ARG A 67 15.88 6.02 -16.56
N LYS A 68 16.95 5.43 -17.11
CA LYS A 68 17.04 5.10 -18.52
C LYS A 68 16.02 4.01 -18.88
N GLN A 69 15.98 2.88 -18.17
CA GLN A 69 14.95 1.84 -18.38
C GLN A 69 13.51 2.37 -18.25
N LEU A 70 13.27 3.29 -17.31
CA LEU A 70 11.98 3.94 -17.10
C LEU A 70 11.63 4.92 -18.25
N ALA A 71 12.57 5.75 -18.70
CA ALA A 71 12.39 6.68 -19.81
C ALA A 71 12.28 5.97 -21.17
N ASP A 72 12.90 4.79 -21.29
CA ASP A 72 12.79 3.93 -22.47
C ASP A 72 11.42 3.22 -22.51
N SER A 73 10.74 3.03 -21.36
CA SER A 73 9.45 2.33 -21.25
C SER A 73 8.23 3.24 -21.09
N LEU A 74 8.41 4.43 -20.53
CA LEU A 74 7.36 5.42 -20.24
C LEU A 74 7.74 6.75 -20.87
N ASN A 75 6.75 7.43 -21.45
CA ASN A 75 6.96 8.79 -21.93
C ASN A 75 7.16 9.76 -20.75
N GLU A 76 7.66 10.97 -21.04
CA GLU A 76 7.98 11.97 -20.02
C GLU A 76 6.77 12.34 -19.15
N GLU A 77 5.57 12.36 -19.72
CA GLU A 77 4.34 12.73 -19.02
C GLU A 77 3.87 11.62 -18.08
N ALA A 78 3.90 10.35 -18.53
CA ALA A 78 3.67 9.19 -17.69
C ALA A 78 4.63 9.19 -16.49
N LEU A 79 5.92 9.49 -16.70
CA LEU A 79 6.89 9.57 -15.60
C LEU A 79 6.56 10.68 -14.60
N LYS A 80 6.13 11.86 -15.06
CA LYS A 80 5.66 12.94 -14.19
C LYS A 80 4.43 12.53 -13.39
N LEU A 81 3.45 11.92 -14.03
CA LEU A 81 2.21 11.46 -13.40
C LEU A 81 2.48 10.35 -12.37
N VAL A 82 3.35 9.40 -12.70
CA VAL A 82 3.80 8.38 -11.75
C VAL A 82 4.50 9.07 -10.58
N GLY A 83 5.50 9.93 -10.83
CA GLY A 83 6.19 10.69 -9.81
C GLY A 83 5.24 11.49 -8.90
N TYR A 84 4.24 12.14 -9.49
CA TYR A 84 3.19 12.87 -8.77
C TYR A 84 2.34 11.94 -7.92
N LEU A 85 1.83 10.83 -8.46
CA LEU A 85 0.99 9.87 -7.74
C LEU A 85 1.76 9.11 -6.65
N TYR A 86 3.09 8.99 -6.74
CA TYR A 86 3.94 8.49 -5.66
C TYR A 86 4.35 9.57 -4.66
N GLY A 87 4.53 10.82 -5.09
CA GLY A 87 4.97 11.95 -4.27
C GLY A 87 3.84 12.59 -3.47
N HIS A 88 2.67 12.78 -4.08
CA HIS A 88 1.43 13.12 -3.40
C HIS A 88 0.83 11.85 -2.82
N ARG A 89 1.04 11.70 -1.51
CA ARG A 89 0.92 10.46 -0.75
C ARG A 89 -0.42 9.72 -0.82
N SER A 90 -1.47 10.32 -1.36
CA SER A 90 -2.82 9.83 -1.12
C SER A 90 -3.77 10.06 -2.29
N LEU A 91 -4.36 8.96 -2.79
CA LEU A 91 -5.62 8.97 -3.54
C LEU A 91 -6.83 9.01 -2.58
N PHE A 92 -6.57 8.86 -1.28
CA PHE A 92 -7.59 8.77 -0.25
C PHE A 92 -8.07 10.16 0.14
N VAL A 93 -9.38 10.34 0.14
CA VAL A 93 -10.05 11.51 0.70
C VAL A 93 -11.05 11.02 1.72
N ALA A 94 -10.92 11.43 2.98
CA ALA A 94 -11.91 11.08 3.99
C ALA A 94 -13.13 12.01 3.84
N GLY A 95 -14.16 11.51 3.15
CA GLY A 95 -15.42 12.21 2.93
C GLY A 95 -16.52 11.84 3.92
N GLU A 96 -17.77 11.94 3.48
CA GLU A 96 -18.93 11.66 4.33
C GLU A 96 -18.97 10.18 4.78
N GLY A 97 -19.00 9.96 6.10
CA GLY A 97 -18.93 8.61 6.72
C GLY A 97 -17.61 8.30 7.43
N PHE A 98 -16.56 9.09 7.20
CA PHE A 98 -15.33 9.03 8.00
C PHE A 98 -15.43 10.00 9.17
N ASP A 99 -15.81 9.51 10.35
CA ASP A 99 -15.71 10.31 11.57
C ASP A 99 -14.26 10.73 11.85
N THR A 100 -14.07 11.64 12.81
CA THR A 100 -12.73 12.18 13.13
C THR A 100 -11.72 11.09 13.46
N VAL A 101 -12.13 9.99 14.11
CA VAL A 101 -11.25 8.90 14.53
C VAL A 101 -10.85 8.05 13.33
N ALA A 102 -11.83 7.58 12.55
CA ALA A 102 -11.61 6.80 11.33
C ALA A 102 -10.79 7.59 10.30
N ALA A 103 -11.12 8.86 10.08
CA ALA A 103 -10.38 9.74 9.18
C ALA A 103 -8.91 9.88 9.61
N THR A 104 -8.65 10.08 10.90
CA THR A 104 -7.28 10.21 11.43
C THR A 104 -6.49 8.92 11.26
N LEU A 105 -7.10 7.77 11.59
CA LEU A 105 -6.48 6.46 11.42
C LEU A 105 -6.10 6.19 9.96
N PHE A 106 -7.05 6.35 9.04
CA PHE A 106 -6.82 6.00 7.64
C PHE A 106 -5.93 6.98 6.90
N ARG A 107 -5.93 8.28 7.24
CA ARG A 107 -4.93 9.23 6.72
C ARG A 107 -3.52 8.88 7.15
N LYS A 108 -3.34 8.49 8.42
CA LYS A 108 -2.04 8.02 8.95
C LYS A 108 -1.58 6.76 8.21
N LEU A 109 -2.46 5.78 8.05
CA LEU A 109 -2.15 4.52 7.38
C LEU A 109 -1.87 4.71 5.90
N ASP A 110 -2.63 5.56 5.21
CA ASP A 110 -2.41 5.82 3.79
C ASP A 110 -1.07 6.51 3.53
N THR A 111 -0.73 7.48 4.38
CA THR A 111 0.59 8.12 4.42
C THR A 111 1.72 7.10 4.57
N ALA A 112 1.51 6.07 5.40
CA ALA A 112 2.46 4.98 5.61
C ALA A 112 2.37 3.86 4.55
N SER A 113 1.43 3.97 3.60
CA SER A 113 1.07 2.92 2.66
C SER A 113 0.74 1.57 3.32
N ALA A 114 0.11 1.62 4.48
CA ALA A 114 -0.14 0.46 5.35
C ALA A 114 -1.62 0.08 5.41
N TYR A 115 -1.90 -1.20 5.60
CA TYR A 115 -3.23 -1.68 5.96
C TYR A 115 -3.41 -1.58 7.48
N PRO A 116 -4.64 -1.38 7.99
CA PRO A 116 -4.86 -1.39 9.43
C PRO A 116 -4.50 -2.75 10.02
N THR A 117 -3.94 -2.75 11.22
CA THR A 117 -3.75 -3.97 12.01
C THR A 117 -5.06 -4.37 12.70
N LEU A 118 -5.20 -5.65 13.07
CA LEU A 118 -6.36 -6.10 13.85
C LEU A 118 -6.50 -5.32 15.18
N GLN A 119 -5.38 -4.92 15.79
CA GLN A 119 -5.39 -4.09 16.99
C GLN A 119 -5.94 -2.69 16.71
N GLU A 120 -5.49 -2.01 15.66
CA GLU A 120 -5.99 -0.67 15.29
C GLU A 120 -7.49 -0.69 14.94
N LEU A 121 -7.95 -1.75 14.26
CA LEU A 121 -9.37 -1.97 13.99
C LEU A 121 -10.17 -2.13 15.29
N ASN A 122 -9.70 -2.98 16.21
CA ASN A 122 -10.39 -3.21 17.48
C ASN A 122 -10.45 -1.97 18.37
N VAL A 123 -9.38 -1.18 18.43
CA VAL A 123 -9.34 0.09 19.18
C VAL A 123 -10.35 1.10 18.62
N SER A 124 -10.56 1.09 17.30
CA SER A 124 -11.43 2.05 16.61
C SER A 124 -12.81 1.48 16.30
N ARG A 125 -13.20 0.34 16.91
CA ARG A 125 -14.38 -0.44 16.52
C ARG A 125 -15.68 0.36 16.51
N SER A 126 -15.86 1.27 17.46
CA SER A 126 -17.05 2.14 17.53
C SER A 126 -17.19 3.08 16.33
N SER A 127 -16.09 3.39 15.66
CA SER A 127 -16.01 4.30 14.51
C SER A 127 -15.97 3.55 13.17
N LEU A 128 -15.98 2.21 13.19
CA LEU A 128 -15.80 1.36 12.01
C LEU A 128 -16.99 0.40 11.87
N PRO A 129 -18.13 0.86 11.33
CA PRO A 129 -19.33 0.02 11.18
C PRO A 129 -19.11 -1.21 10.29
N GLY A 130 -18.15 -1.18 9.37
CA GLY A 130 -17.82 -2.30 8.49
C GLY A 130 -16.65 -3.17 8.97
N ILE A 131 -16.25 -3.06 10.24
CA ILE A 131 -15.12 -3.82 10.80
C ILE A 131 -15.22 -5.33 10.59
N GLU A 132 -16.43 -5.92 10.73
CA GLU A 132 -16.65 -7.36 10.57
C GLU A 132 -16.37 -7.83 9.14
N ALA A 133 -16.60 -6.98 8.15
CA ALA A 133 -16.25 -7.27 6.77
C ALA A 133 -14.75 -7.09 6.51
N VAL A 134 -14.09 -6.16 7.20
CA VAL A 134 -12.67 -5.84 6.98
C VAL A 134 -11.72 -6.82 7.66
N ILE A 135 -12.07 -7.37 8.83
CA ILE A 135 -11.23 -8.35 9.54
C ILE A 135 -10.77 -9.51 8.63
N PRO A 136 -11.66 -10.22 7.90
CA PRO A 136 -11.23 -11.31 7.02
C PRO A 136 -10.40 -10.81 5.84
N ILE A 137 -10.67 -9.62 5.31
CA ILE A 137 -9.89 -9.01 4.22
C ILE A 137 -8.45 -8.76 4.69
N VAL A 138 -8.27 -8.13 5.86
CA VAL A 138 -6.95 -7.81 6.42
C VAL A 138 -6.19 -9.07 6.82
N THR A 139 -6.89 -10.08 7.30
CA THR A 139 -6.32 -11.39 7.67
C THR A 139 -5.77 -12.11 6.43
N ASN A 140 -6.48 -12.03 5.30
CA ASN A 140 -6.10 -12.67 4.04
C ASN A 140 -5.34 -11.74 3.07
N LYS A 141 -4.95 -10.52 3.51
CA LYS A 141 -4.40 -9.50 2.62
C LYS A 141 -3.20 -9.98 1.79
N GLN A 142 -2.32 -10.78 2.39
CA GLN A 142 -1.11 -11.24 1.69
C GLN A 142 -1.49 -12.18 0.55
N HIS A 143 -2.46 -13.07 0.77
CA HIS A 143 -2.97 -13.95 -0.27
C HIS A 143 -3.56 -13.15 -1.44
N ILE A 144 -4.43 -12.18 -1.15
CA ILE A 144 -5.04 -11.31 -2.17
C ILE A 144 -3.97 -10.58 -2.98
N LEU A 145 -2.95 -10.03 -2.30
CA LEU A 145 -1.83 -9.36 -2.95
C LEU A 145 -0.98 -10.30 -3.82
N ASP A 146 -0.75 -11.53 -3.37
CA ASP A 146 -0.01 -12.53 -4.14
C ASP A 146 -0.79 -12.96 -5.39
N VAL A 147 -2.12 -13.09 -5.29
CA VAL A 147 -2.99 -13.39 -6.44
C VAL A 147 -2.97 -12.25 -7.45
N LEU A 148 -3.07 -10.99 -7.00
CA LEU A 148 -2.94 -9.82 -7.88
C LEU A 148 -1.59 -9.79 -8.58
N SER A 149 -0.50 -10.05 -7.86
CA SER A 149 0.85 -10.04 -8.42
C SER A 149 1.05 -11.15 -9.45
N ARG A 150 0.59 -12.38 -9.16
CA ARG A 150 0.73 -13.51 -10.09
C ARG A 150 -0.06 -13.32 -11.37
N ASN A 151 -1.21 -12.67 -11.27
CA ASN A 151 -2.04 -12.40 -12.42
C ASN A 151 -1.63 -11.13 -13.14
N MET A 152 -0.58 -10.41 -12.73
CA MET A 152 -0.27 -9.09 -13.28
C MET A 152 0.13 -9.09 -14.76
N ARG A 153 0.57 -10.24 -15.28
CA ARG A 153 1.01 -10.43 -16.66
C ARG A 153 -0.05 -10.01 -17.66
N ILE A 154 0.28 -9.06 -18.52
CA ILE A 154 -0.53 -8.67 -19.66
C ILE A 154 -0.21 -9.67 -20.77
N GLU A 155 -1.18 -10.50 -21.19
CA GLU A 155 -0.98 -11.44 -22.29
C GLU A 155 -0.59 -10.68 -23.56
N ASN A 156 0.57 -11.04 -24.12
CA ASN A 156 1.22 -10.32 -25.22
C ASN A 156 0.38 -10.37 -26.50
N GLY A 157 -0.24 -9.24 -26.84
CA GLY A 157 -0.80 -8.93 -28.17
C GLY A 157 -0.82 -7.44 -28.50
N GLN A 158 -0.27 -6.57 -27.65
CA GLN A 158 -0.43 -5.10 -27.73
C GLN A 158 0.87 -4.29 -27.66
N LEU A 159 2.03 -4.95 -27.53
CA LEU A 159 3.34 -4.30 -27.63
C LEU A 159 4.27 -5.18 -28.48
N PRO A 160 4.98 -4.63 -29.48
CA PRO A 160 5.90 -5.39 -30.29
C PRO A 160 7.07 -5.85 -29.41
N ARG A 161 7.24 -7.17 -29.26
CA ARG A 161 8.44 -7.75 -28.66
C ARG A 161 9.30 -8.31 -29.79
N GLU A 162 10.53 -7.83 -29.87
CA GLU A 162 11.57 -8.54 -30.60
C GLU A 162 11.91 -9.79 -29.78
N GLU A 163 11.81 -10.94 -30.44
CA GLU A 163 12.08 -12.26 -29.92
C GLU A 163 13.57 -12.37 -29.61
N GLU A 164 14.00 -12.15 -28.37
CA GLU A 164 15.26 -12.66 -27.79
C GLU A 164 15.46 -12.06 -26.39
N GLU A 165 14.86 -12.68 -25.37
CA GLU A 165 15.37 -12.81 -23.99
C GLU A 165 14.26 -13.39 -23.10
N GLU A 166 14.23 -14.73 -23.04
CA GLU A 166 13.44 -15.50 -22.09
C GLU A 166 14.05 -15.37 -20.68
N GLU A 167 13.77 -14.28 -19.97
CA GLU A 167 13.71 -14.27 -18.50
C GLU A 167 12.51 -13.45 -18.05
N GLU A 168 11.74 -14.02 -17.11
CA GLU A 168 10.52 -13.49 -16.50
C GLU A 168 10.71 -12.11 -15.86
N GLN A 169 10.69 -11.03 -16.64
CA GLN A 169 10.70 -9.66 -16.12
C GLN A 169 9.34 -9.01 -16.31
N ASP A 170 8.72 -8.64 -15.19
CA ASP A 170 7.56 -7.73 -15.19
C ASP A 170 7.99 -6.42 -15.86
N THR A 171 7.20 -5.97 -16.83
CA THR A 171 7.40 -4.67 -17.48
C THR A 171 7.25 -3.53 -16.47
N VAL A 172 7.84 -2.37 -16.76
CA VAL A 172 7.64 -1.15 -15.97
C VAL A 172 6.16 -0.81 -15.82
N ILE A 173 5.37 -1.01 -16.88
CA ILE A 173 3.92 -0.76 -16.89
C ILE A 173 3.22 -1.71 -15.91
N GLU A 174 3.53 -3.01 -15.95
CA GLU A 174 2.96 -4.00 -15.01
C GLU A 174 3.32 -3.66 -13.56
N THR A 175 4.55 -3.20 -13.31
CA THR A 175 5.01 -2.75 -11.99
C THR A 175 4.19 -1.55 -11.47
N VAL A 176 3.99 -0.53 -12.32
CA VAL A 176 3.20 0.66 -11.97
C VAL A 176 1.74 0.28 -11.73
N LEU A 177 1.15 -0.50 -12.63
CA LEU A 177 -0.23 -0.96 -12.51
C LEU A 177 -0.44 -1.79 -11.25
N LEU A 178 0.44 -2.73 -10.92
CA LEU A 178 0.33 -3.54 -9.69
C LEU A 178 0.28 -2.64 -8.46
N SER A 179 1.16 -1.65 -8.41
CA SER A 179 1.21 -0.74 -7.27
C SER A 179 -0.02 0.17 -7.18
N LEU A 180 -0.61 0.58 -8.32
CA LEU A 180 -1.90 1.27 -8.33
C LEU A 180 -3.02 0.38 -7.79
N PHE A 181 -3.07 -0.90 -8.17
CA PHE A 181 -4.05 -1.85 -7.64
C PHE A 181 -3.85 -2.13 -6.14
N GLN A 182 -2.61 -2.14 -5.66
CA GLN A 182 -2.34 -2.19 -4.21
C GLN A 182 -2.88 -0.96 -3.48
N LYS A 183 -2.82 0.23 -4.10
CA LYS A 183 -3.45 1.44 -3.55
C LYS A 183 -4.96 1.34 -3.58
N PHE A 184 -5.57 0.91 -4.68
CA PHE A 184 -7.02 0.70 -4.78
C PHE A 184 -7.52 -0.31 -3.74
N PHE A 185 -6.81 -1.42 -3.56
CA PHE A 185 -7.16 -2.39 -2.52
C PHE A 185 -7.14 -1.75 -1.13
N ARG A 186 -6.10 -0.98 -0.80
CA ARG A 186 -6.02 -0.25 0.46
C ARG A 186 -7.15 0.77 0.64
N LEU A 187 -7.50 1.53 -0.39
CA LEU A 187 -8.64 2.45 -0.36
C LEU A 187 -9.96 1.72 -0.07
N LEU A 188 -10.19 0.59 -0.75
CA LEU A 188 -11.37 -0.23 -0.52
C LEU A 188 -11.42 -0.77 0.91
N VAL A 189 -10.28 -1.17 1.49
CA VAL A 189 -10.22 -1.58 2.91
C VAL A 189 -10.68 -0.45 3.83
N TYR A 190 -10.24 0.79 3.60
CA TYR A 190 -10.68 1.93 4.42
C TYR A 190 -12.15 2.25 4.23
N ALA A 191 -12.61 2.26 2.99
CA ALA A 191 -13.98 2.58 2.64
C ALA A 191 -14.98 1.52 3.12
N ILE A 192 -14.62 0.22 3.03
CA ILE A 192 -15.42 -0.86 3.58
C ILE A 192 -15.46 -0.76 5.11
N ALA A 193 -14.36 -0.40 5.78
CA ALA A 193 -14.33 -0.26 7.23
C ALA A 193 -15.34 0.78 7.74
N THR A 194 -15.62 1.81 6.95
CA THR A 194 -16.57 2.88 7.27
C THR A 194 -17.91 2.79 6.55
N TYR A 195 -18.07 1.82 5.64
CA TYR A 195 -19.16 1.79 4.65
C TYR A 195 -19.37 3.12 3.90
N SER A 196 -18.31 3.89 3.72
CA SER A 196 -18.37 5.17 3.01
C SER A 196 -18.19 4.98 1.50
N THR A 197 -18.98 5.70 0.72
CA THR A 197 -18.84 5.83 -0.74
C THR A 197 -18.01 7.06 -1.14
N ASP A 198 -17.64 7.89 -0.18
CA ASP A 198 -16.92 9.15 -0.38
C ASP A 198 -15.51 9.05 0.19
N TYR A 199 -14.65 8.33 -0.55
CA TYR A 199 -13.29 7.98 -0.11
C TYR A 199 -12.19 8.39 -1.11
N MET A 200 -12.58 9.06 -2.20
CA MET A 200 -11.70 9.47 -3.30
C MET A 200 -12.34 10.65 -4.05
N ASP A 201 -11.56 11.68 -4.38
CA ASP A 201 -12.03 12.81 -5.17
C ASP A 201 -11.91 12.58 -6.69
N GLU A 202 -12.58 13.44 -7.47
CA GLU A 202 -12.63 13.35 -8.93
C GLU A 202 -11.28 13.74 -9.57
N ASN A 203 -10.53 14.67 -8.96
CA ASN A 203 -9.25 15.14 -9.49
C ASN A 203 -8.20 14.02 -9.50
N SER A 204 -8.14 13.24 -8.42
CA SER A 204 -7.29 12.05 -8.29
C SER A 204 -7.62 11.03 -9.37
N PHE A 205 -8.91 10.92 -9.72
CA PHE A 205 -9.37 9.98 -10.73
C PHE A 205 -9.02 10.42 -12.15
N MET A 206 -9.16 11.71 -12.47
CA MET A 206 -8.70 12.28 -13.75
C MET A 206 -7.20 12.09 -13.97
N LEU A 207 -6.38 12.20 -12.91
CA LEU A 207 -4.94 11.95 -12.99
C LEU A 207 -4.62 10.48 -13.30
N LEU A 208 -5.35 9.54 -12.71
CA LEU A 208 -5.21 8.11 -13.00
C LEU A 208 -5.61 7.79 -14.43
N GLU A 209 -6.71 8.37 -14.90
CA GLU A 209 -7.15 8.24 -16.29
C GLU A 209 -6.07 8.74 -17.26
N HIS A 210 -5.51 9.92 -17.00
CA HIS A 210 -4.43 10.47 -17.82
C HIS A 210 -3.20 9.55 -17.81
N LEU A 211 -2.82 9.03 -16.64
CA LEU A 211 -1.70 8.08 -16.53
C LEU A 211 -1.95 6.82 -17.36
N PHE A 212 -3.14 6.22 -17.29
CA PHE A 212 -3.45 5.03 -18.09
C PHE A 212 -3.39 5.30 -19.60
N ARG A 213 -3.84 6.48 -20.06
CA ARG A 213 -3.67 6.88 -21.47
C ARG A 213 -2.21 6.99 -21.87
N GLU A 214 -1.39 7.66 -21.06
CA GLU A 214 0.03 7.84 -21.35
C GLU A 214 0.80 6.51 -21.35
N MET A 215 0.42 5.58 -20.48
CA MET A 215 0.94 4.20 -20.47
C MET A 215 0.32 3.30 -21.54
N LYS A 216 -0.65 3.79 -22.32
CA LYS A 216 -1.42 3.01 -23.32
C LYS A 216 -2.05 1.74 -22.74
N VAL A 217 -2.50 1.82 -21.49
CA VAL A 217 -3.19 0.70 -20.83
C VAL A 217 -4.65 0.72 -21.22
N GLU A 218 -5.12 -0.39 -21.78
CA GLU A 218 -6.52 -0.52 -22.15
C GLU A 218 -7.43 -0.63 -20.92
N LYS A 219 -8.65 -0.11 -21.06
CA LYS A 219 -9.71 -0.24 -20.06
C LYS A 219 -9.98 -1.70 -19.71
N SER A 220 -9.95 -2.57 -20.72
CA SER A 220 -10.18 -4.02 -20.58
C SER A 220 -9.21 -4.64 -19.57
N VAL A 221 -7.94 -4.22 -19.58
CA VAL A 221 -6.90 -4.67 -18.66
C VAL A 221 -7.17 -4.15 -17.25
N VAL A 222 -7.50 -2.86 -17.11
CA VAL A 222 -7.84 -2.26 -15.80
C VAL A 222 -9.05 -2.96 -15.18
N MET A 223 -10.13 -3.14 -15.95
CA MET A 223 -11.35 -3.78 -15.48
C MET A 223 -11.12 -5.25 -15.09
N ARG A 224 -10.41 -6.03 -15.91
CA ARG A 224 -10.08 -7.43 -15.59
C ARG A 224 -9.32 -7.55 -14.26
N ARG A 225 -8.39 -6.64 -13.99
CA ARG A 225 -7.63 -6.60 -12.73
C ARG A 225 -8.49 -6.19 -11.54
N PHE A 226 -9.41 -5.26 -11.76
CA PHE A 226 -10.37 -4.85 -10.74
C PHE A 226 -11.36 -5.97 -10.40
N ASP A 227 -11.85 -6.69 -11.40
CA ASP A 227 -12.74 -7.84 -11.23
C ASP A 227 -12.05 -8.96 -10.44
N LEU A 228 -10.75 -9.19 -10.69
CA LEU A 228 -9.95 -10.11 -9.89
C LEU A 228 -9.88 -9.68 -8.42
N LEU A 229 -9.53 -8.42 -8.15
CA LEU A 229 -9.50 -7.88 -6.77
C LEU A 229 -10.87 -8.04 -6.08
N LYS A 230 -11.95 -7.67 -6.78
CA LYS A 230 -13.33 -7.79 -6.30
C LYS A 230 -13.68 -9.24 -5.97
N GLY A 231 -13.32 -10.19 -6.84
CA GLY A 231 -13.52 -11.62 -6.62
C GLY A 231 -12.78 -12.15 -5.40
N GLU A 232 -11.53 -11.75 -5.21
CA GLU A 232 -10.72 -12.15 -4.03
C GLU A 232 -11.29 -11.58 -2.72
N ILE A 233 -11.77 -10.33 -2.72
CA ILE A 233 -12.46 -9.76 -1.56
C ILE A 233 -13.76 -10.52 -1.29
N GLN A 234 -14.54 -10.84 -2.33
CA GLN A 234 -15.80 -11.57 -2.18
C GLN A 234 -15.62 -12.95 -1.55
N GLN A 235 -14.54 -13.66 -1.89
CA GLN A 235 -14.25 -15.00 -1.36
C GLN A 235 -14.00 -15.00 0.16
N VAL A 236 -13.46 -13.90 0.71
CA VAL A 236 -13.09 -13.82 2.13
C VAL A 236 -14.15 -13.14 3.00
N VAL A 237 -15.00 -12.30 2.41
CA VAL A 237 -16.05 -11.58 3.15
C VAL A 237 -17.26 -12.49 3.38
N PRO A 238 -17.82 -12.57 4.61
CA PRO A 238 -19.05 -13.30 4.87
C PRO A 238 -20.19 -12.84 3.97
N GLN A 239 -20.93 -13.79 3.38
CA GLN A 239 -21.97 -13.50 2.38
C GLN A 239 -23.03 -12.49 2.87
N HIS A 240 -23.36 -12.49 4.16
CA HIS A 240 -24.34 -11.58 4.75
C HIS A 240 -23.86 -10.13 4.86
N LEU A 241 -22.55 -9.86 4.77
CA LEU A 241 -21.93 -8.52 4.77
C LEU A 241 -21.53 -8.06 3.37
N TRP A 242 -21.65 -8.94 2.37
CA TRP A 242 -21.19 -8.66 1.01
C TRP A 242 -21.99 -7.52 0.36
N LYS A 243 -23.27 -7.37 0.68
CA LYS A 243 -24.13 -6.35 0.09
C LYS A 243 -23.61 -4.93 0.36
N GLU A 244 -23.22 -4.67 1.60
CA GLU A 244 -22.68 -3.39 2.05
C GLU A 244 -21.28 -3.14 1.44
N CYS A 245 -20.44 -4.19 1.38
CA CYS A 245 -19.14 -4.11 0.71
C CYS A 245 -19.30 -3.80 -0.79
N LEU A 246 -20.25 -4.44 -1.45
CA LEU A 246 -20.51 -4.28 -2.87
C LEU A 246 -20.93 -2.85 -3.20
N ALA A 247 -21.73 -2.19 -2.36
CA ALA A 247 -22.12 -0.80 -2.55
C ALA A 247 -20.88 0.13 -2.60
N VAL A 248 -19.92 -0.07 -1.70
CA VAL A 248 -18.65 0.67 -1.68
C VAL A 248 -17.79 0.34 -2.91
N ILE A 249 -17.57 -0.94 -3.18
CA ILE A 249 -16.74 -1.42 -4.30
C ILE A 249 -17.29 -0.90 -5.64
N HIS A 250 -18.62 -0.87 -5.79
CA HIS A 250 -19.29 -0.45 -7.02
C HIS A 250 -19.03 1.02 -7.38
N VAL A 251 -18.72 1.87 -6.40
CA VAL A 251 -18.33 3.27 -6.66
C VAL A 251 -17.03 3.32 -7.46
N LEU A 252 -15.99 2.60 -7.02
CA LEU A 252 -14.72 2.54 -7.73
C LEU A 252 -14.88 1.83 -9.08
N GLU A 253 -15.66 0.74 -9.13
CA GLU A 253 -16.00 0.04 -10.37
C GLU A 253 -16.61 0.98 -11.42
N THR A 254 -17.64 1.74 -11.01
CA THR A 254 -18.35 2.68 -11.88
C THR A 254 -17.41 3.78 -12.38
N ARG A 255 -16.53 4.30 -11.52
CA ARG A 255 -15.54 5.29 -11.94
C ARG A 255 -14.56 4.69 -12.96
N LEU A 256 -13.99 3.51 -12.69
CA LEU A 256 -13.09 2.82 -13.62
C LEU A 256 -13.74 2.55 -14.98
N GLN A 257 -15.02 2.17 -15.01
CA GLN A 257 -15.78 1.99 -16.24
C GLN A 257 -15.93 3.30 -17.04
N ARG A 258 -16.12 4.43 -16.34
CA ARG A 258 -16.32 5.76 -16.93
C ARG A 258 -15.03 6.40 -17.45
N MET A 259 -13.85 5.88 -17.09
CA MET A 259 -12.58 6.39 -17.62
C MET A 259 -12.60 6.40 -19.14
N ASN A 260 -12.24 7.51 -19.77
CA ASN A 260 -12.13 7.57 -21.22
C ASN A 260 -10.73 7.14 -21.66
N ILE A 261 -10.44 5.85 -21.50
CA ILE A 261 -9.21 5.18 -22.00
C ILE A 261 -9.60 4.07 -22.97
N SER A 262 -8.71 3.78 -23.93
CA SER A 262 -8.89 2.86 -25.06
C SER A 262 -9.39 1.48 -24.65
#